data_AF-A0A1X7RA14-F1
#
_entry.id   AF-A0A1X7RA14-F1
#
_cell.length_a   1.000
_cell.length_b   1.000
_cell.length_c   1.000
_cell.angle_alpha   90.00
_cell.angle_beta   90.00
_cell.angle_gamma   90.00
#
_symmetry.space_group_name_H-M   'P 1'
#
loop_
_entity.id
_entity.type
_entity.pdbx_description
1 polymer ?
#
loop_
_entity_poly.entity_id
_entity_poly.type
_entity_poly.pdbx_seq_one_letter_code
_entity_poly.pdbx_strand_id
1 'polypeptide(L)'
;MAKQSLDVSSNRNKSRKAYFTAPSSARRVLMSAPLSKELRAQYGIKALPIRRDDEVLVARGAKKGQEGKVSSVYRLKFAIQVDKISKEKSNGASVPINIHPSKVVITKLHLDKDRKALIERKGGKLE
;
A
#
# COMPACT_ATOMS: atom_id res chain seq x y z
N MET A 1 4.71 4.39 -26.71
CA MET A 1 5.21 5.77 -26.87
C MET A 1 6.22 6.08 -25.78
N ALA A 2 7.32 6.72 -26.16
CA ALA A 2 8.47 6.99 -25.28
C ALA A 2 8.32 8.32 -24.52
N LYS A 3 9.28 8.62 -23.64
CA LYS A 3 9.41 9.88 -22.89
C LYS A 3 9.24 11.10 -23.82
N GLN A 4 8.37 12.05 -23.46
CA GLN A 4 8.16 13.31 -24.19
C GLN A 4 8.74 14.54 -23.45
N SER A 5 8.39 14.76 -22.18
CA SER A 5 8.93 15.88 -21.38
C SER A 5 10.44 15.73 -21.17
N LEU A 6 11.20 16.81 -21.30
CA LEU A 6 12.66 16.81 -21.16
C LEU A 6 13.12 16.60 -19.71
N ASP A 7 12.33 17.07 -18.73
CA ASP A 7 12.67 17.06 -17.29
C ASP A 7 12.66 15.66 -16.66
N VAL A 8 11.95 14.71 -17.27
CA VAL A 8 11.86 13.33 -16.78
C VAL A 8 13.10 12.54 -17.20
N SER A 9 13.68 11.72 -16.32
CA SER A 9 14.81 10.86 -16.70
C SER A 9 14.42 9.38 -16.81
N SER A 10 14.79 8.74 -17.92
CA SER A 10 14.66 7.28 -18.11
C SER A 10 15.89 6.50 -17.61
N ASN A 11 16.86 7.17 -16.96
CA ASN A 11 18.07 6.53 -16.48
C ASN A 11 17.78 5.64 -15.25
N ARG A 12 18.10 4.35 -15.37
CA ARG A 12 17.91 3.33 -14.31
C ARG A 12 18.58 3.70 -12.99
N ASN A 13 19.79 4.27 -13.02
CA ASN A 13 20.52 4.63 -11.81
C ASN A 13 19.85 5.80 -11.08
N LYS A 14 19.42 6.84 -11.82
CA LYS A 14 18.67 7.98 -11.26
C LYS A 14 17.35 7.52 -10.64
N SER A 15 16.61 6.64 -11.32
CA SER A 15 15.35 6.07 -10.82
C SER A 15 15.54 5.27 -9.52
N ARG A 16 16.53 4.37 -9.48
CA ARG A 16 16.83 3.56 -8.29
C ARG A 16 17.28 4.42 -7.12
N LYS A 17 18.15 5.41 -7.36
CA LYS A 17 18.60 6.33 -6.32
C LYS A 17 17.40 7.06 -5.72
N ALA A 18 16.56 7.67 -6.56
CA ALA A 18 15.36 8.38 -6.11
C ALA A 18 14.40 7.49 -5.30
N TYR A 19 14.24 6.21 -5.68
CA TYR A 19 13.39 5.26 -4.95
C TYR A 19 13.95 4.93 -3.55
N PHE A 20 15.21 4.46 -3.47
CA PHE A 20 15.78 3.99 -2.20
C PHE A 20 16.11 5.14 -1.24
N THR A 21 16.45 6.32 -1.73
CA THR A 21 16.71 7.51 -0.90
C THR A 21 15.47 8.38 -0.68
N ALA A 22 14.28 7.92 -1.09
CA ALA A 22 13.04 8.68 -0.91
C ALA A 22 12.76 8.97 0.58
N PRO A 23 12.33 10.18 0.94
CA PRO A 23 11.89 10.50 2.30
C PRO A 23 10.55 9.81 2.63
N SER A 24 10.20 9.74 3.92
CA SER A 24 9.00 9.05 4.41
C SER A 24 7.69 9.55 3.78
N SER A 25 7.59 10.85 3.49
CA SER A 25 6.44 11.47 2.83
C SER A 25 6.23 10.94 1.40
N ALA A 26 7.30 10.84 0.61
CA ALA A 26 7.25 10.25 -0.72
C ALA A 26 6.98 8.74 -0.65
N ARG A 27 7.60 8.03 0.31
CA ARG A 27 7.37 6.58 0.52
C ARG A 27 5.92 6.26 0.84
N ARG A 28 5.18 7.13 1.54
CA ARG A 28 3.74 6.98 1.76
C ARG A 28 2.99 6.82 0.43
N VAL A 29 3.31 7.64 -0.57
CA VAL A 29 2.64 7.60 -1.88
C VAL A 29 3.09 6.38 -2.69
N LEU A 30 4.39 6.07 -2.67
CA LEU A 30 4.95 4.87 -3.33
C LEU A 30 4.32 3.59 -2.78
N MET A 31 4.04 3.54 -1.47
CA MET A 31 3.38 2.42 -0.79
C MET A 31 1.85 2.50 -0.88
N SER A 32 1.34 2.57 -2.11
CA SER A 32 -0.11 2.48 -2.38
C SER A 32 -0.56 1.04 -2.64
N ALA A 33 -1.80 0.73 -2.26
CA ALA A 33 -2.44 -0.56 -2.53
C ALA A 33 -3.72 -0.36 -3.37
N PRO A 34 -4.06 -1.30 -4.27
CA PRO A 34 -5.31 -1.28 -5.01
C PRO A 34 -6.50 -1.54 -4.06
N LEU A 35 -7.65 -0.92 -4.37
CA LEU A 35 -8.91 -1.17 -3.68
C LEU A 35 -9.58 -2.47 -4.20
N SER A 36 -10.46 -3.07 -3.41
CA SER A 36 -11.32 -4.19 -3.85
C SER A 36 -12.27 -3.74 -4.96
N LYS A 37 -12.89 -4.69 -5.69
CA LYS A 37 -13.83 -4.34 -6.76
C LYS A 37 -15.02 -3.54 -6.22
N GLU A 38 -15.52 -3.93 -5.05
CA GLU A 38 -16.60 -3.25 -4.33
C GLU A 38 -16.22 -1.82 -3.96
N LEU A 39 -15.07 -1.62 -3.30
CA LEU A 39 -14.61 -0.27 -2.93
C LEU A 39 -14.30 0.60 -4.16
N ARG A 40 -13.83 0.01 -5.27
CA ARG A 40 -13.64 0.77 -6.52
C ARG A 40 -14.98 1.27 -7.08
N ALA A 41 -16.02 0.45 -7.03
CA ALA A 41 -17.35 0.84 -7.47
C ALA A 41 -17.94 1.92 -6.56
N GLN A 42 -17.76 1.78 -5.24
CA GLN A 42 -18.25 2.75 -4.25
C GLN A 42 -17.53 4.12 -4.36
N TYR A 43 -16.20 4.13 -4.32
CA TYR A 43 -15.43 5.37 -4.24
C TYR A 43 -14.96 5.92 -5.59
N GLY A 44 -15.03 5.14 -6.68
CA GLY A 44 -14.56 5.54 -8.01
C GLY A 44 -13.04 5.63 -8.17
N ILE A 45 -12.25 5.18 -7.19
CA ILE A 45 -10.78 5.26 -7.19
C ILE A 45 -10.15 3.88 -7.27
N LYS A 46 -9.05 3.75 -8.03
CA LYS A 46 -8.34 2.48 -8.22
C LYS A 46 -7.42 2.08 -7.06
N ALA A 47 -6.72 3.04 -6.44
CA ALA A 47 -5.71 2.78 -5.41
C ALA A 47 -5.52 3.97 -4.45
N LEU A 48 -5.15 3.65 -3.20
CA LEU A 48 -4.86 4.64 -2.15
C LEU A 48 -3.56 4.29 -1.40
N PRO A 49 -2.86 5.30 -0.84
CA PRO A 49 -1.79 5.09 0.13
C PRO A 49 -2.30 4.30 1.34
N ILE A 50 -1.65 3.17 1.63
CA ILE A 50 -2.05 2.29 2.73
C ILE A 50 -1.71 2.93 4.08
N ARG A 51 -2.57 2.70 5.08
CA ARG A 51 -2.35 3.17 6.45
C ARG A 51 -2.59 2.08 7.48
N ARG A 52 -2.20 2.38 8.71
CA ARG A 52 -2.62 1.60 9.88
C ARG A 52 -4.14 1.61 9.95
N ASP A 53 -4.69 0.50 10.40
CA ASP A 53 -6.12 0.27 10.56
C ASP A 53 -6.93 0.06 9.27
N ASP A 54 -6.31 0.10 8.09
CA ASP A 54 -6.95 -0.44 6.89
C ASP A 54 -7.05 -1.97 7.00
N GLU A 55 -8.18 -2.54 6.55
CA GLU A 55 -8.30 -3.99 6.38
C GLU A 55 -7.90 -4.38 4.96
N VAL A 56 -7.20 -5.51 4.87
CA VAL A 56 -6.59 -5.94 3.64
C VAL A 56 -6.69 -7.44 3.40
N LEU A 57 -6.79 -7.81 2.13
CA LEU A 57 -6.67 -9.17 1.63
C LEU A 57 -5.37 -9.32 0.83
N VAL A 58 -4.60 -10.38 1.11
CA VAL A 58 -3.38 -10.70 0.36
C VAL A 58 -3.74 -11.38 -0.97
N ALA A 59 -3.45 -10.72 -2.09
CA ALA A 59 -3.80 -11.22 -3.42
C ALA A 59 -2.71 -12.09 -4.08
N ARG A 60 -1.45 -11.94 -3.66
CA ARG A 60 -0.29 -12.63 -4.28
C ARG A 60 0.70 -13.16 -3.23
N GLY A 61 1.37 -14.26 -3.55
CA GLY A 61 2.42 -14.88 -2.73
C GLY A 61 1.93 -16.03 -1.85
N ALA A 62 2.80 -16.53 -0.97
CA ALA A 62 2.53 -17.72 -0.14
C ALA A 62 1.39 -17.55 0.87
N LYS A 63 1.05 -16.30 1.23
CA LYS A 63 -0.04 -15.97 2.16
C LYS A 63 -1.30 -15.49 1.43
N LYS A 64 -1.46 -15.84 0.15
CA LYS A 64 -2.60 -15.46 -0.68
C LYS A 64 -3.92 -15.97 -0.05
N GLY A 65 -4.96 -15.13 -0.12
CA GLY A 65 -6.29 -15.43 0.40
C GLY A 65 -6.46 -15.12 1.89
N GLN A 66 -5.39 -14.81 2.61
CA GLN A 66 -5.47 -14.38 4.00
C GLN A 66 -5.84 -12.90 4.08
N GLU A 67 -6.70 -12.59 5.05
CA GLU A 67 -7.13 -11.23 5.36
C GLU A 67 -6.67 -10.83 6.75
N GLY A 68 -6.50 -9.53 6.96
CA GLY A 68 -6.18 -8.98 8.26
C GLY A 68 -6.14 -7.46 8.27
N LYS A 69 -5.99 -6.91 9.46
CA LYS A 69 -5.86 -5.48 9.69
C LYS A 69 -4.38 -5.08 9.60
N VAL A 70 -4.07 -3.93 9.03
CA VAL A 70 -2.69 -3.43 8.98
C VAL A 70 -2.29 -2.88 10.36
N SER A 71 -1.38 -3.55 11.06
CA SER A 71 -0.82 -3.05 12.32
C SER A 71 0.21 -1.96 12.10
N SER A 72 1.16 -2.18 11.19
CA SER A 72 2.26 -1.24 10.96
C SER A 72 2.57 -1.05 9.48
N VAL A 73 2.87 0.20 9.12
CA VAL A 73 3.38 0.57 7.79
C VAL A 73 4.86 0.90 7.94
N TYR A 74 5.71 -0.10 7.72
CA TYR A 74 7.15 -0.01 7.90
C TYR A 74 7.81 0.62 6.68
N ARG A 75 7.70 1.95 6.55
CA ARG A 75 8.20 2.72 5.38
C ARG A 75 9.71 2.59 5.17
N LEU A 76 10.48 2.37 6.23
CA LEU A 76 11.93 2.17 6.11
C LEU A 76 12.26 0.91 5.27
N LYS A 77 11.46 -0.15 5.39
CA LYS A 77 11.62 -1.45 4.70
C LYS A 77 10.70 -1.62 3.48
N PHE A 78 9.97 -0.58 3.06
CA PHE A 78 8.98 -0.64 1.98
C PHE A 78 7.96 -1.78 2.15
N ALA A 79 7.55 -2.05 3.39
CA ALA A 79 6.66 -3.15 3.71
C ALA A 79 5.56 -2.77 4.71
N ILE A 80 4.49 -3.55 4.69
CA ILE A 80 3.41 -3.52 5.67
C ILE A 80 3.43 -4.80 6.50
N GLN A 81 3.00 -4.70 7.74
CA GLN A 81 2.74 -5.83 8.62
C GLN A 81 1.24 -5.91 8.83
N VAL A 82 0.71 -7.13 8.66
CA VAL A 82 -0.72 -7.41 8.73
C VAL A 82 -0.94 -8.35 9.90
N ASP A 83 -1.91 -8.01 10.74
CA ASP A 83 -2.30 -8.82 11.88
C ASP A 83 -2.83 -10.17 11.41
N LYS A 84 -2.57 -11.21 12.18
CA LYS A 84 -2.79 -12.63 11.85
C LYS A 84 -1.84 -13.21 10.78
N ILE A 85 -0.99 -12.40 10.14
CA ILE A 85 0.02 -12.90 9.19
C ILE A 85 1.42 -12.86 9.81
N SER A 86 1.72 -13.91 10.56
CA SER A 86 3.02 -14.12 11.20
C SER A 86 3.66 -15.44 10.80
N LYS A 87 4.94 -15.59 11.16
CA LYS A 87 5.71 -16.82 11.09
C LYS A 87 6.08 -17.22 12.51
N GLU A 88 5.76 -18.44 12.88
CA GLU A 88 6.24 -19.05 14.12
C GLU A 88 7.68 -19.52 13.95
N LYS A 89 8.50 -19.25 14.96
CA LYS A 89 9.86 -19.76 15.09
C LYS A 89 9.85 -21.10 15.82
N SER A 90 10.96 -21.85 15.73
CA SER A 90 11.14 -23.11 16.47
C SER A 90 11.06 -22.95 17.99
N ASN A 91 11.30 -21.74 18.51
CA ASN A 91 11.17 -21.40 19.92
C ASN A 91 9.76 -20.95 20.34
N GLY A 92 8.74 -21.13 19.49
CA GLY A 92 7.35 -20.77 19.76
C GLY A 92 7.01 -19.27 19.63
N ALA A 93 7.99 -18.40 19.42
CA ALA A 93 7.74 -16.97 19.22
C ALA A 93 7.17 -16.66 17.83
N SER A 94 6.17 -15.77 17.77
CA SER A 94 5.54 -15.33 16.52
C SER A 94 6.16 -14.04 16.01
N VAL A 95 6.56 -14.00 14.73
CA VAL A 95 7.16 -12.81 14.09
C VAL A 95 6.30 -12.35 12.90
N PRO A 96 5.91 -11.07 12.84
CA PRO A 96 5.15 -10.54 11.70
C PRO A 96 5.90 -10.69 10.38
N ILE A 97 5.16 -11.04 9.32
CA ILE A 97 5.72 -11.11 7.97
C ILE A 97 5.55 -9.75 7.28
N ASN A 98 6.62 -9.28 6.66
CA ASN A 98 6.62 -8.07 5.85
C ASN A 98 6.06 -8.36 4.45
N ILE A 99 4.98 -7.67 4.09
CA ILE A 99 4.31 -7.81 2.79
C ILE A 99 4.43 -6.49 2.02
N HIS A 100 4.58 -6.55 0.70
CA HIS A 100 4.58 -5.34 -0.12
C HIS A 100 3.13 -4.93 -0.48
N PRO A 101 2.73 -3.65 -0.33
CA PRO A 101 1.33 -3.21 -0.52
C PRO A 101 0.78 -3.47 -1.93
N SER A 102 1.62 -3.55 -2.97
CA SER A 102 1.17 -3.90 -4.34
C SER A 102 0.69 -5.34 -4.50
N LYS A 103 0.94 -6.21 -3.51
CA LYS A 103 0.52 -7.62 -3.47
C LYS A 103 -0.76 -7.83 -2.67
N VAL A 104 -1.38 -6.73 -2.25
CA VAL A 104 -2.48 -6.69 -1.30
C VAL A 104 -3.63 -5.88 -1.92
N VAL A 105 -4.85 -6.15 -1.50
CA VAL A 105 -6.07 -5.44 -1.91
C VAL A 105 -6.73 -4.91 -0.65
N ILE A 106 -7.06 -3.62 -0.60
CA ILE A 106 -7.77 -3.05 0.54
C ILE A 106 -9.23 -3.47 0.46
N THR A 107 -9.77 -4.03 1.55
CA THR A 107 -11.16 -4.49 1.68
C THR A 107 -12.01 -3.51 2.47
N LYS A 108 -11.45 -2.89 3.52
CA LYS A 108 -12.08 -1.77 4.24
C LYS A 108 -11.09 -0.64 4.47
N LEU A 109 -11.55 0.58 4.24
CA LEU A 109 -10.77 1.79 4.51
C LEU A 109 -11.03 2.23 5.94
N HIS A 110 -9.97 2.46 6.71
CA HIS A 110 -10.11 3.36 7.86
C HIS A 110 -10.36 4.76 7.27
N LEU A 111 -11.40 5.49 7.69
CA LEU A 111 -11.75 6.83 7.17
C LEU A 111 -11.48 7.91 8.22
N ASP A 112 -10.88 9.02 7.80
CA ASP A 112 -10.71 10.25 8.58
C ASP A 112 -10.91 11.47 7.66
N LYS A 113 -10.87 12.68 8.23
CA LYS A 113 -11.05 13.94 7.48
C LYS A 113 -10.10 14.03 6.28
N ASP A 114 -8.83 13.69 6.46
CA ASP A 114 -7.82 13.82 5.41
C ASP A 114 -7.93 12.74 4.32
N ARG A 115 -8.34 11.53 4.67
CA ARG A 115 -8.56 10.46 3.68
C ARG A 115 -9.82 10.70 2.88
N LYS A 116 -10.86 11.27 3.50
CA LYS A 116 -12.04 11.78 2.80
C LYS A 116 -11.62 12.85 1.77
N ALA A 117 -10.93 13.90 2.23
CA ALA A 117 -10.43 14.95 1.33
C ALA A 117 -9.48 14.41 0.23
N LEU A 118 -8.70 13.36 0.52
CA LEU A 118 -7.86 12.69 -0.49
C LEU A 118 -8.67 11.95 -1.55
N ILE A 119 -9.79 11.33 -1.16
CA ILE A 119 -10.69 10.62 -2.09
C ILE A 119 -11.33 11.65 -3.03
N GLU A 120 -11.91 12.71 -2.50
CA GLU A 120 -12.51 13.79 -3.29
C GLU A 120 -11.50 14.44 -4.23
N ARG A 121 -10.29 14.77 -3.74
CA ARG A 121 -9.21 15.34 -4.58
C ARG A 121 -8.79 14.44 -5.73
N LYS A 122 -8.95 13.12 -5.60
CA LYS A 122 -8.67 12.14 -6.67
C LYS A 122 -9.85 11.98 -7.65
N GLY A 123 -10.92 12.77 -7.50
CA GLY A 123 -12.15 12.65 -8.27
C GLY A 123 -13.04 11.48 -7.84
N GLY A 124 -12.83 10.96 -6.63
CA GLY A 124 -13.68 9.91 -6.05
C GLY A 124 -14.95 10.47 -5.42
N LYS A 125 -15.92 9.59 -5.24
CA LYS A 125 -17.19 9.88 -4.55
C LYS A 125 -17.12 9.32 -3.13
N LEU A 126 -17.59 10.06 -2.14
CA LEU A 126 -17.65 9.64 -0.74
C LEU A 126 -19.11 9.40 -0.35
N GLU A 127 -19.68 8.32 -0.88
CA GLU A 127 -21.14 8.10 -0.87
C GLU A 127 -21.93 9.22 -1.57
#